data_AF-A0A4R0D3F3-F1
#
_entry.id   AF-A0A4R0D3F3-F1
#
_cell.length_a   1.000
_cell.length_b   1.000
_cell.length_c   1.000
_cell.angle_alpha   90.00
_cell.angle_beta   90.00
_cell.angle_gamma   90.00
#
_symmetry.space_group_name_H-M   'P 1'
#
loop_
_entity.id
_entity.type
_entity.pdbx_description
1 polymer ?
#
loop_
_entity_poly.entity_id
_entity_poly.type
_entity_poly.pdbx_seq_one_letter_code
_entity_poly.pdbx_strand_id
1 'polypeptide(L)' 'MEKISMPEVRELLKAVEKIGVRPGDVNHKDLMVAPALFKKLMEDRTQGVISIQVFIDGNPVVIEAVV' A
#
# COMPACT_ATOMS: atom_id res chain seq x y z
N MET A 1 -10.30 13.91 2.60
CA MET A 1 -9.24 12.88 2.68
C MET A 1 -9.49 12.06 3.93
N GLU A 2 -9.68 10.75 3.79
CA GLU A 2 -9.87 9.88 4.95
C GLU A 2 -8.54 9.58 5.60
N LYS A 3 -8.38 9.93 6.88
CA LYS A 3 -7.22 9.51 7.66
C LYS A 3 -7.32 8.03 7.95
N ILE A 4 -6.22 7.29 7.78
CA ILE A 4 -6.15 5.90 8.22
C ILE A 4 -5.99 5.84 9.74
N SER A 5 -6.76 4.98 10.39
CA SER A 5 -6.70 4.77 11.82
C SER A 5 -5.67 3.68 12.19
N MET A 6 -5.15 3.72 13.42
CA MET A 6 -4.23 2.69 13.90
C MET A 6 -4.81 1.26 13.88
N PRO A 7 -6.10 1.03 14.19
CA PRO A 7 -6.73 -0.28 13.99
C PRO A 7 -6.69 -0.76 12.53
N GLU A 8 -6.98 0.11 11.57
CA GLU A 8 -6.90 -0.21 10.14
C GLU A 8 -5.45 -0.54 9.73
N VAL A 9 -4.46 0.21 10.21
CA VAL A 9 -3.03 -0.12 9.96
C VAL A 9 -2.68 -1.50 10.50
N ARG A 10 -3.17 -1.87 11.69
CA ARG A 10 -2.94 -3.21 12.24
C ARG A 10 -3.62 -4.31 11.42
N GLU A 11 -4.82 -4.05 10.91
CA GLU A 11 -5.54 -4.99 10.04
C GLU A 11 -4.80 -5.20 8.71
N LEU A 12 -4.30 -4.11 8.11
CA LEU A 12 -3.44 -4.15 6.93
C LEU A 12 -2.19 -5.02 7.16
N LEU A 13 -1.46 -4.77 8.25
CA LEU A 13 -0.23 -5.52 8.56
C LEU A 13 -0.51 -7.02 8.72
N LYS A 14 -1.60 -7.39 9.39
CA LYS A 14 -2.01 -8.80 9.53
C LYS A 14 -2.34 -9.43 8.19
N ALA A 15 -3.07 -8.73 7.32
CA ALA A 15 -3.43 -9.23 6.00
C ALA A 15 -2.18 -9.42 5.13
N VAL A 16 -1.25 -8.46 5.12
CA VAL A 16 0.01 -8.54 4.37
C VAL A 16 0.90 -9.67 4.89
N GLU A 17 1.06 -9.80 6.22
CA GLU A 17 1.81 -10.90 6.83
C GLU A 17 1.23 -12.25 6.40
N LYS A 18 -0.09 -12.41 6.46
CA LYS A 18 -0.77 -13.64 6.10
C LYS A 18 -0.56 -13.98 4.62
N ILE A 19 -0.68 -13.00 3.72
CA ILE A 19 -0.44 -13.18 2.28
C ILE A 19 1.01 -13.59 1.99
N GLY A 20 1.99 -12.92 2.62
CA GLY A 20 3.41 -13.14 2.35
C GLY A 20 3.99 -14.40 3.01
N VAL A 21 3.50 -14.77 4.20
CA VAL A 21 4.11 -15.82 5.03
C VAL A 21 3.29 -17.11 5.02
N ARG A 22 1.95 -17.01 4.93
CA ARG A 22 1.04 -18.17 5.01
C ARG A 22 -0.02 -18.12 3.91
N PRO A 23 0.37 -18.18 2.62
CA PRO A 23 -0.55 -18.04 1.50
C PRO A 23 -1.68 -19.10 1.50
N GLY A 24 -1.45 -20.28 2.08
CA GLY A 24 -2.46 -21.33 2.21
C GLY A 24 -3.62 -21.01 3.16
N ASP A 25 -3.43 -20.07 4.09
CA ASP A 25 -4.47 -19.65 5.05
C ASP A 25 -5.27 -18.43 4.55
N VAL A 26 -4.83 -17.80 3.46
CA VAL A 26 -5.40 -16.56 2.91
C VAL A 26 -6.80 -16.82 2.40
N ASN A 27 -7.74 -15.96 2.79
CA ASN A 27 -9.09 -15.99 2.25
C ASN A 27 -9.35 -14.78 1.33
N HIS A 28 -10.48 -14.79 0.63
CA HIS A 28 -10.84 -13.71 -0.29
C HIS A 28 -10.95 -12.34 0.41
N LYS A 29 -11.35 -12.30 1.69
CA LYS A 29 -11.40 -11.05 2.46
C LYS A 29 -10.01 -10.45 2.63
N ASP A 30 -9.00 -11.25 2.97
CA ASP A 30 -7.62 -10.79 3.16
C ASP A 30 -7.06 -10.16 1.86
N LEU A 31 -7.36 -10.76 0.71
CA LEU A 31 -6.97 -10.27 -0.62
C LEU A 31 -7.65 -8.95 -1.01
N MET A 32 -8.83 -8.66 -0.47
CA MET A 32 -9.55 -7.41 -0.74
C MET A 32 -9.19 -6.30 0.25
N VAL A 33 -8.98 -6.67 1.52
CA VAL A 33 -8.67 -5.73 2.61
C VAL A 33 -7.26 -5.15 2.44
N ALA A 34 -6.27 -5.97 2.09
CA ALA A 34 -4.89 -5.50 1.96
C ALA A 34 -4.72 -4.38 0.90
N PRO A 35 -5.20 -4.51 -0.35
CA PRO A 35 -5.12 -3.44 -1.33
C PRO A 35 -5.90 -2.18 -0.93
N ALA A 36 -7.10 -2.34 -0.37
CA ALA A 36 -7.95 -1.22 0.03
C ALA A 36 -7.32 -0.38 1.15
N LEU A 37 -6.85 -1.05 2.22
CA LEU A 37 -6.18 -0.36 3.33
C LEU A 37 -4.81 0.18 2.94
N PHE A 38 -4.11 -0.47 2.01
CA PHE A 38 -2.87 0.05 1.45
C PHE A 38 -3.10 1.33 0.65
N LYS A 39 -4.13 1.37 -0.22
CA LYS A 39 -4.52 2.59 -0.95
C LYS A 39 -4.81 3.74 0.02
N LYS A 40 -5.62 3.47 1.05
CA LYS A 40 -5.95 4.45 2.09
C LYS A 40 -4.72 4.95 2.86
N LEU A 41 -3.77 4.06 3.18
CA LEU A 41 -2.50 4.44 3.80
C LEU A 41 -1.66 5.34 2.89
N MET A 42 -1.56 4.98 1.61
CA MET A 42 -0.82 5.77 0.63
C MET A 42 -1.45 7.14 0.46
N GLU A 43 -2.77 7.23 0.30
CA GLU A 43 -3.50 8.50 0.21
C GLU A 43 -3.31 9.38 1.46
N ASP A 44 -3.39 8.81 2.67
CA ASP A 44 -3.18 9.55 3.92
C ASP A 44 -1.74 10.11 4.04
N ARG A 45 -0.74 9.33 3.63
CA ARG A 45 0.68 9.70 3.78
C ARG A 45 1.21 10.59 2.66
N THR A 46 0.67 10.44 1.45
CA THR A 46 1.18 11.10 0.24
C THR A 46 0.24 12.16 -0.31
N GLN A 47 -0.93 12.32 0.31
CA GLN A 47 -2.00 13.18 -0.19
C GLN A 47 -2.47 12.81 -1.61
N GLY A 48 -2.33 11.54 -1.97
CA GLY A 48 -2.69 11.02 -3.29
C GLY A 48 -1.62 11.23 -4.37
N VAL A 49 -0.40 11.66 -4.00
CA VAL A 49 0.70 11.93 -4.94
C VAL A 49 1.92 11.11 -4.56
N ILE A 50 2.22 10.06 -5.33
CA ILE A 50 3.48 9.32 -5.19
C ILE A 50 4.47 9.87 -6.21
N SER A 51 5.64 10.30 -5.72
CA SER A 51 6.82 10.56 -6.56
C SER A 51 7.72 9.33 -6.51
N ILE A 52 7.86 8.62 -7.63
CA ILE A 52 8.79 7.51 -7.79
C ILE A 52 10.03 8.05 -8.51
N GLN A 53 11.16 8.10 -7.81
CA GLN A 53 12.45 8.39 -8.44
C GLN A 53 13.05 7.09 -8.97
N VAL A 54 13.17 7.00 -10.29
CA VAL A 54 13.74 5.85 -11.01
C VAL A 54 15.05 6.28 -11.66
N PHE A 55 16.08 5.44 -11.60
CA PHE A 55 17.32 5.70 -12.34
C PHE A 55 17.27 4.94 -13.67
N ILE A 56 17.34 5.66 -14.79
CA ILE A 56 17.44 5.09 -16.15
C ILE A 56 18.75 5.59 -16.75
N ASP A 57 19.60 4.65 -17.18
CA ASP A 57 20.95 4.93 -17.70
C ASP A 57 21.81 5.82 -16.76
N GLY A 58 21.66 5.62 -15.45
CA GLY A 58 22.37 6.39 -14.43
C GLY A 58 21.81 7.80 -14.17
N ASN A 59 20.80 8.23 -14.93
CA ASN A 59 20.14 9.52 -14.73
C ASN A 59 18.87 9.37 -13.87
N PRO A 60 18.65 10.24 -12.88
CA PRO A 60 17.43 10.24 -12.10
C PRO A 60 16.27 10.77 -12.95
N VAL A 61 15.22 9.97 -13.08
CA VAL A 61 13.93 10.32 -13.68
C VAL A 61 12.88 10.34 -12.57
N VAL A 62 12.15 11.44 -12.46
CA VAL A 62 11.05 11.57 -11.49
C VAL A 62 9.75 11.27 -12.21
N ILE A 63 9.02 10.25 -11.75
CA ILE A 63 7.69 9.91 -12.24
C ILE A 63 6.69 10.25 -11.14
N GLU A 64 5.80 11.20 -11.41
CA GLU A 64 4.68 11.54 -10.54
C GLU A 64 3.46 10.70 -10.94
N ALA A 65 2.92 9.95 -9.99
CA ALA A 65 1.73 9.13 -10.18
C ALA A 65 0.64 9.55 -9.17
N VAL A 66 -0.59 9.66 -9.67
CA VAL A 66 -1.79 9.89 -8.85
C VAL A 66 -2.35 8.55 -8.39
N VAL A 67 -2.64 8.42 -7.09
CA VAL A 67 -3.09 7.17 -6.42
C VAL A 67 -4.60 7.03 -6.38
#